data_AF-A0A0D0DC57-F1
#
_entry.id   AF-A0A0D0DC57-F1
#
_cell.length_a   1.000
_cell.length_b   1.000
_cell.length_c   1.000
_cell.angle_alpha   90.00
_cell.angle_beta   90.00
_cell.angle_gamma   90.00
#
_symmetry.space_group_name_H-M   'P 1'
#
loop_
_entity.id
_entity.type
_entity.pdbx_description
1 polymer ?
#
loop_
_entity_poly.entity_id
_entity_poly.type
_entity_poly.pdbx_seq_one_letter_code
_entity_poly.pdbx_strand_id
1 'polypeptide(L)'
;MASTPTPSTTPSTPDPDPSWTSEYQKTHFEIKRREELLLRLDQAIAQLSHPNSQEHFSALASYIPPALDKPRFDAAYAHFCQGKSIGMNTTIIMPDVRKPVIDLYSLHVAVMQEGSFAKVSTRKSWAVVGARLGFVQTPATATKAARSSPEIAVHLERAYKDRLQQFDYLYVSSVIETVRKRMGEQKKQ
;
A
#
# COMPACT_ATOMS: atom_id res chain seq x y z
N MET A 1 39.19 83.54 -58.76
CA MET A 1 38.22 83.73 -57.66
C MET A 1 37.18 82.63 -57.72
N ALA A 2 36.67 82.27 -56.55
CA ALA A 2 35.55 81.36 -56.26
C ALA A 2 35.90 79.88 -55.99
N SER A 3 35.68 79.56 -54.72
CA SER A 3 35.91 78.31 -54.00
C SER A 3 34.66 77.41 -53.99
N THR A 4 34.85 76.20 -53.43
CA THR A 4 33.89 75.28 -52.76
C THR A 4 32.92 74.45 -53.61
N PRO A 5 32.35 73.32 -53.10
CA PRO A 5 32.61 72.59 -51.83
C PRO A 5 32.82 71.06 -51.98
N THR A 6 33.29 70.44 -50.90
CA THR A 6 33.38 69.00 -50.59
C THR A 6 32.02 68.36 -50.27
N PRO A 7 31.79 67.07 -50.61
CA PRO A 7 30.64 66.30 -50.11
C PRO A 7 30.97 65.54 -48.81
N SER A 8 30.19 65.80 -47.76
CA SER A 8 30.19 65.02 -46.52
C SER A 8 29.36 63.74 -46.71
N THR A 9 29.98 62.57 -46.49
CA THR A 9 29.29 61.27 -46.48
C THR A 9 28.90 60.93 -45.05
N THR A 10 27.60 60.82 -44.78
CA THR A 10 27.03 60.36 -43.50
C THR A 10 26.88 58.83 -43.55
N PRO A 11 27.33 58.07 -42.54
CA PRO A 11 27.11 56.62 -42.49
C PRO A 11 25.66 56.31 -42.08
N SER A 12 24.97 55.48 -42.88
CA SER A 12 23.62 55.00 -42.58
C SER A 12 23.64 53.99 -41.43
N THR A 13 22.81 54.23 -40.42
CA THR A 13 22.52 53.29 -39.32
C THR A 13 21.71 52.11 -39.86
N PRO A 14 22.07 50.85 -39.56
CA PRO A 14 21.27 49.70 -39.99
C PRO A 14 19.94 49.65 -39.20
N ASP A 15 18.83 49.53 -39.94
CA ASP A 15 17.50 49.34 -39.37
C ASP A 15 17.42 48.01 -38.57
N PRO A 16 16.72 47.97 -37.43
CA PRO A 16 16.51 46.75 -36.66
C PRO A 16 15.57 45.79 -37.41
N ASP A 17 16.04 44.56 -37.65
CA ASP A 17 15.29 43.49 -38.30
C ASP A 17 14.02 43.13 -37.49
N PRO A 18 12.81 43.23 -38.08
CA PRO A 18 11.54 42.96 -37.41
C PRO A 18 11.30 41.49 -37.06
N SER A 19 12.11 40.55 -37.56
CA SER A 19 11.96 39.10 -37.35
C SER A 19 12.02 38.69 -35.86
N TRP A 20 12.82 39.38 -35.05
CA TRP A 20 12.96 39.13 -33.62
C TRP A 20 11.68 39.36 -32.82
N THR A 21 10.78 40.23 -33.29
CA THR A 21 9.54 40.56 -32.56
C THR A 21 8.54 39.41 -32.57
N SER A 22 8.46 38.68 -33.69
CA SER A 22 7.57 37.52 -33.83
C SER A 22 8.06 36.32 -33.02
N GLU A 23 9.37 36.10 -32.99
CA GLU A 23 9.98 35.01 -32.22
C GLU A 23 9.89 35.29 -30.70
N TYR A 24 10.07 36.55 -30.31
CA TYR A 24 9.87 37.00 -28.93
C TYR A 24 8.41 36.81 -28.46
N GLN A 25 7.43 37.17 -29.29
CA GLN A 25 6.02 36.96 -28.94
C GLN A 25 5.68 35.47 -28.78
N LYS A 26 6.22 34.63 -29.68
CA LYS A 26 6.02 33.18 -29.64
C LYS A 26 6.63 32.55 -28.39
N THR A 27 7.85 32.94 -28.04
CA THR A 27 8.53 32.45 -26.82
C THR A 27 7.80 32.90 -25.56
N HIS A 28 7.34 34.16 -25.51
CA HIS A 28 6.60 34.67 -24.38
C HIS A 28 5.23 33.97 -24.18
N PHE A 29 4.56 33.59 -25.27
CA PHE A 29 3.32 32.81 -25.20
C PHE A 29 3.57 31.41 -24.63
N GLU A 30 4.64 30.75 -25.10
CA GLU A 30 5.03 29.43 -24.64
C GLU A 30 5.44 29.43 -23.15
N ILE A 31 6.13 30.49 -22.69
CA ILE A 31 6.47 30.67 -21.27
C ILE A 31 5.20 30.77 -20.41
N LYS A 32 4.24 31.64 -20.78
CA LYS A 32 2.98 31.76 -20.04
C LYS A 32 2.21 30.45 -19.97
N ARG A 33 2.19 29.69 -21.06
CA ARG A 33 1.53 28.38 -21.12
C ARG A 33 2.19 27.37 -20.18
N ARG A 34 3.52 27.39 -20.07
CA ARG A 34 4.26 26.52 -19.14
C ARG A 34 4.03 26.90 -17.69
N GLU A 35 3.97 28.19 -17.37
CA GLU A 35 3.62 28.66 -16.02
C GLU A 35 2.23 28.20 -15.60
N GLU A 36 1.24 28.26 -16.50
CA GLU A 36 -0.10 27.75 -16.22
C GLU A 36 -0.10 26.23 -15.99
N LEU A 37 0.69 25.48 -16.75
CA LEU A 37 0.82 24.03 -16.56
C LEU A 37 1.48 23.68 -15.23
N LEU A 38 2.51 24.43 -14.83
CA LEU A 38 3.16 24.27 -13.53
C LEU A 38 2.19 24.56 -12.39
N LEU A 39 1.40 25.63 -12.50
CA LEU A 39 0.39 25.97 -11.50
C LEU A 39 -0.69 24.88 -11.38
N ARG A 40 -1.14 24.32 -12.51
CA ARG A 40 -2.09 23.19 -12.52
C ARG A 40 -1.49 21.92 -11.94
N LEU A 41 -0.20 21.68 -12.18
CA LEU A 41 0.52 20.54 -11.61
C LEU A 41 0.64 20.67 -10.09
N ASP A 42 1.03 21.84 -9.59
CA ASP A 42 1.08 22.11 -8.15
C ASP A 42 -0.30 21.96 -7.50
N GLN A 43 -1.35 22.46 -8.16
CA GLN A 43 -2.71 22.29 -7.68
C GLN A 43 -3.15 20.81 -7.69
N ALA A 44 -2.74 20.02 -8.69
CA ALA A 44 -3.00 18.58 -8.72
C ALA A 44 -2.22 17.80 -7.64
N ILE A 45 -0.96 18.16 -7.39
CA ILE A 45 -0.13 17.60 -6.32
C ILE A 45 -0.74 17.94 -4.94
N ALA A 46 -1.24 19.17 -4.76
CA ALA A 46 -1.97 19.56 -3.57
C ALA A 46 -3.28 18.77 -3.42
N GLN A 47 -4.01 18.52 -4.52
CA GLN A 47 -5.21 17.68 -4.52
C GLN A 47 -4.91 16.24 -4.07
N LEU A 48 -3.83 15.64 -4.55
CA LEU A 48 -3.38 14.30 -4.12
C LEU A 48 -2.85 14.26 -2.68
N SER A 49 -2.39 15.40 -2.15
CA SER A 49 -1.84 15.52 -0.78
C SER A 49 -2.89 15.88 0.27
N HIS A 50 -4.19 15.94 -0.07
CA HIS A 50 -5.22 16.20 0.95
C HIS A 50 -5.28 15.03 1.96
N PRO A 51 -5.27 15.31 3.27
CA PRO A 51 -5.35 14.29 4.32
C PRO A 51 -6.70 13.56 4.37
N ASN A 52 -7.71 14.01 3.61
CA ASN A 52 -9.05 13.45 3.66
C ASN A 52 -9.13 12.00 3.11
N SER A 53 -8.25 11.62 2.17
CA SER A 53 -8.13 10.22 1.74
C SER A 53 -7.34 9.36 2.72
N GLN A 54 -6.45 9.98 3.51
CA GLN A 54 -5.55 9.32 4.44
C GLN A 54 -6.25 8.95 5.76
N GLU A 55 -7.19 9.78 6.23
CA GLU A 55 -8.05 9.47 7.40
C GLU A 55 -8.97 8.27 7.14
N HIS A 56 -9.58 8.19 5.95
CA HIS A 56 -10.36 7.02 5.55
C HIS A 56 -9.47 5.78 5.36
N PHE A 57 -8.24 5.95 4.84
CA PHE A 57 -7.27 4.85 4.75
C PHE A 57 -6.86 4.35 6.13
N SER A 58 -6.71 5.25 7.11
CA SER A 58 -6.34 4.91 8.48
C SER A 58 -7.47 4.19 9.23
N ALA A 59 -8.72 4.62 9.01
CA ALA A 59 -9.91 3.95 9.52
C ALA A 59 -10.11 2.55 8.90
N LEU A 60 -9.88 2.39 7.60
CA LEU A 60 -9.93 1.09 6.92
C LEU A 60 -8.71 0.20 7.20
N ALA A 61 -7.53 0.77 7.44
CA ALA A 61 -6.33 0.06 7.88
C ALA A 61 -6.50 -0.54 9.29
N SER A 62 -7.45 0.01 10.06
CA SER A 62 -7.85 -0.51 11.36
C SER A 62 -8.92 -1.60 11.26
N TYR A 63 -9.61 -1.71 10.13
CA TYR A 63 -10.66 -2.70 9.88
C TYR A 63 -10.04 -4.07 9.64
N ILE A 64 -10.15 -4.94 10.63
CA ILE A 64 -9.77 -6.34 10.51
C ILE A 64 -11.02 -7.09 10.01
N PRO A 65 -10.99 -7.67 8.81
CA PRO A 65 -12.11 -8.47 8.35
C PRO A 65 -12.30 -9.67 9.29
N PRO A 66 -13.56 -10.09 9.54
CA PRO A 66 -13.81 -11.27 10.35
C PRO A 66 -13.10 -12.48 9.74
N ALA A 67 -12.64 -13.40 10.57
CA ALA A 67 -12.11 -14.67 10.09
C ALA A 67 -13.20 -15.38 9.25
N LEU A 68 -12.79 -16.03 8.17
CA LEU A 68 -13.70 -16.85 7.39
C LEU A 68 -14.22 -17.99 8.27
N ASP A 69 -15.46 -18.41 8.06
CA ASP A 69 -15.92 -19.69 8.59
C ASP A 69 -15.17 -20.84 7.90
N LYS A 70 -15.07 -21.97 8.59
CA LYS A 70 -14.28 -23.11 8.11
C LYS A 70 -14.64 -23.58 6.68
N PRO A 71 -15.91 -23.80 6.31
CA PRO A 71 -16.22 -24.27 4.96
C PRO A 71 -15.89 -23.23 3.89
N ARG A 72 -16.06 -21.93 4.17
CA ARG A 72 -15.61 -20.87 3.24
C ARG A 72 -14.09 -20.80 3.12
N PHE A 73 -13.38 -20.92 4.23
CA PHE A 73 -11.92 -20.97 4.23
C PHE A 73 -11.43 -22.15 3.39
N ASP A 74 -11.93 -23.37 3.64
CA ASP A 74 -11.50 -24.57 2.94
C ASP A 74 -11.74 -24.44 1.42
N ALA A 75 -12.91 -23.93 1.01
CA ALA A 75 -13.24 -23.71 -0.40
C ALA A 75 -12.35 -22.63 -1.05
N ALA A 76 -12.19 -21.48 -0.40
CA ALA A 76 -11.40 -20.37 -0.94
C ALA A 76 -9.91 -20.72 -0.99
N TYR A 77 -9.40 -21.43 0.03
CA TYR A 77 -8.03 -21.89 0.09
C TYR A 77 -7.74 -22.97 -0.96
N ALA A 78 -8.66 -23.91 -1.17
CA ALA A 78 -8.53 -24.92 -2.23
C ALA A 78 -8.40 -24.27 -3.61
N HIS A 79 -9.24 -23.27 -3.91
CA HIS A 79 -9.16 -22.51 -5.16
C HIS A 79 -7.85 -21.72 -5.28
N PHE A 80 -7.38 -21.12 -4.19
CA PHE A 80 -6.09 -20.42 -4.15
C PHE A 80 -4.91 -21.37 -4.44
N CYS A 81 -4.90 -22.57 -3.85
CA CYS A 81 -3.88 -23.59 -4.09
C CYS A 81 -3.86 -24.04 -5.57
N GLN A 82 -5.03 -24.23 -6.19
CA GLN A 82 -5.14 -24.59 -7.61
C GLN A 82 -4.48 -23.55 -8.52
N GLY A 83 -4.67 -22.26 -8.24
CA GLY A 83 -4.07 -21.17 -9.03
C GLY A 83 -2.57 -20.98 -8.83
N LYS A 84 -1.99 -21.48 -7.72
CA LYS A 84 -0.59 -21.25 -7.33
C LYS A 84 0.31 -22.48 -7.46
N SER A 85 -0.24 -23.64 -7.84
CA SER A 85 0.46 -24.94 -7.80
C SER A 85 1.10 -25.24 -6.45
N ILE A 86 0.52 -24.70 -5.36
CA ILE A 86 0.94 -25.00 -3.99
C ILE A 86 0.22 -26.27 -3.58
N GLY A 87 0.95 -27.27 -3.08
CA GLY A 87 0.33 -28.48 -2.56
C GLY A 87 -0.71 -28.13 -1.49
N MET A 88 -1.90 -28.74 -1.57
CA MET A 88 -3.05 -28.52 -0.65
C MET A 88 -2.80 -29.05 0.77
N ASN A 89 -1.56 -28.99 1.26
CA ASN A 89 -1.24 -29.44 2.60
C ASN A 89 -1.75 -28.42 3.61
N THR A 90 -2.92 -28.71 4.19
CA THR A 90 -3.61 -27.91 5.21
C THR A 90 -3.00 -28.06 6.60
N THR A 91 -1.89 -28.78 6.74
CA THR A 91 -1.30 -29.13 8.03
C THR A 91 0.14 -28.66 8.16
N ILE A 92 0.44 -27.94 9.23
CA ILE A 92 1.80 -27.56 9.60
C ILE A 92 2.31 -28.58 10.60
N ILE A 93 3.44 -29.22 10.27
CA ILE A 93 4.12 -30.13 11.17
C ILE A 93 5.07 -29.30 12.05
N MET A 94 4.90 -29.45 13.36
CA MET A 94 5.75 -28.86 14.37
C MET A 94 6.73 -29.93 14.87
N PRO A 95 8.05 -29.72 14.75
CA PRO A 95 9.01 -30.63 15.33
C PRO A 95 8.95 -30.58 16.87
N ASP A 96 9.08 -31.76 17.50
CA ASP A 96 9.36 -31.90 18.94
C ASP A 96 8.33 -31.29 19.91
N VAL A 97 7.04 -31.45 19.62
CA VAL A 97 5.95 -31.02 20.52
C VAL A 97 4.84 -32.07 20.62
N ARG A 98 4.18 -32.13 21.80
CA ARG A 98 3.10 -33.09 22.09
C ARG A 98 1.95 -33.07 21.07
N LYS A 99 1.69 -31.91 20.46
CA LYS A 99 0.71 -31.73 19.38
C LYS A 99 1.45 -31.36 18.10
N PRO A 100 1.93 -32.33 17.31
CA PRO A 100 2.81 -32.06 16.18
C PRO A 100 2.09 -31.48 14.96
N VAL A 101 0.76 -31.39 14.97
CA VAL A 101 -0.02 -30.96 13.81
C VAL A 101 -0.86 -29.74 14.15
N ILE A 102 -0.68 -28.70 13.34
CA ILE A 102 -1.49 -27.48 13.38
C ILE A 102 -2.30 -27.41 12.09
N ASP A 103 -3.60 -27.29 12.24
CA ASP A 103 -4.52 -27.00 11.15
C ASP A 103 -4.37 -25.54 10.70
N LEU A 104 -4.24 -25.34 9.39
CA LEU A 104 -4.08 -24.03 8.76
C LEU A 104 -5.26 -23.10 9.03
N TYR A 105 -6.49 -23.63 9.08
CA TYR A 105 -7.67 -22.84 9.43
C TYR A 105 -7.57 -22.30 10.86
N SER A 106 -7.21 -23.15 11.82
CA SER A 106 -7.00 -22.75 13.22
C SER A 106 -5.95 -21.64 13.35
N LEU A 107 -4.85 -21.72 12.57
CA LEU A 107 -3.83 -20.68 12.51
C LEU A 107 -4.35 -19.38 11.89
N HIS A 108 -5.10 -19.43 10.78
CA HIS A 108 -5.74 -18.27 10.17
C HIS A 108 -6.65 -17.54 11.17
N VAL A 109 -7.54 -18.27 11.85
CA VAL A 109 -8.45 -17.68 12.85
C VAL A 109 -7.67 -16.99 13.97
N ALA A 110 -6.64 -17.64 14.51
CA ALA A 110 -5.83 -17.08 15.59
C ALA A 110 -5.09 -15.80 15.16
N VAL A 111 -4.58 -15.74 13.92
CA VAL A 111 -3.90 -14.55 13.38
C VAL A 111 -4.90 -13.42 13.10
N MET A 112 -6.08 -13.74 12.57
CA MET A 112 -7.13 -12.74 12.34
C MET A 112 -7.63 -12.13 13.67
N GLN A 113 -7.75 -12.92 14.74
CA GLN A 113 -8.09 -12.41 16.08
C GLN A 113 -7.05 -11.46 16.66
N GLU A 114 -5.76 -11.68 16.38
CA GLU A 114 -4.67 -10.79 16.82
C GLU A 114 -4.46 -9.59 15.87
N GLY A 115 -5.30 -9.49 14.83
CA GLY A 115 -5.38 -8.32 13.95
C GLY A 115 -4.56 -8.42 12.68
N SER A 116 -4.50 -9.61 12.09
CA SER A 116 -3.78 -9.94 10.86
C SER A 116 -2.27 -10.02 11.02
N PHE A 117 -1.62 -10.62 10.01
CA PHE A 117 -0.19 -10.85 9.93
C PHE A 117 0.65 -9.61 10.25
N ALA A 118 0.27 -8.44 9.72
CA ALA A 118 1.00 -7.20 9.91
C ALA A 118 1.07 -6.79 11.40
N LYS A 119 -0.04 -6.89 12.14
CA LYS A 119 -0.08 -6.56 13.56
C LYS A 119 0.63 -7.62 14.39
N VAL A 120 0.42 -8.91 14.08
CA VAL A 120 1.08 -10.02 14.80
C VAL A 120 2.61 -9.91 14.70
N SER A 121 3.12 -9.61 13.50
CA SER A 121 4.56 -9.47 13.25
C SER A 121 5.14 -8.24 13.93
N THR A 122 4.47 -7.08 13.82
CA THR A 122 4.93 -5.82 14.44
C THR A 122 4.94 -5.90 15.97
N ARG A 123 3.93 -6.54 16.56
CA ARG A 123 3.79 -6.69 18.02
C ARG A 123 4.57 -7.88 18.59
N LYS A 124 5.25 -8.67 17.74
CA LYS A 124 5.90 -9.94 18.12
C LYS A 124 4.93 -10.88 18.85
N SER A 125 3.66 -10.90 18.44
CA SER A 125 2.58 -11.64 19.08
C SER A 125 2.47 -13.10 18.61
N TRP A 126 3.41 -13.59 17.79
CA TRP A 126 3.46 -14.99 17.37
C TRP A 126 3.50 -15.97 18.55
N ALA A 127 4.13 -15.58 19.67
CA ALA A 127 4.11 -16.38 20.88
C ALA A 127 2.71 -16.50 21.51
N VAL A 128 1.88 -15.45 21.40
CA VAL A 128 0.49 -15.47 21.88
C VAL A 128 -0.37 -16.34 20.96
N VAL A 129 -0.16 -16.24 19.64
CA VAL A 129 -0.80 -17.11 18.64
C VAL A 129 -0.48 -18.58 18.93
N GLY A 130 0.79 -18.92 19.18
CA GLY A 130 1.20 -20.27 19.53
C GLY A 130 0.54 -20.79 20.81
N ALA A 131 0.43 -19.95 21.84
CA ALA A 131 -0.31 -20.29 23.05
C ALA A 131 -1.78 -20.59 22.79
N ARG A 132 -2.47 -19.78 21.97
CA ARG A 132 -3.87 -20.03 21.58
C ARG A 132 -4.06 -21.34 20.83
N LEU A 133 -3.06 -21.77 20.06
CA LEU A 133 -3.08 -23.05 19.34
C LEU A 133 -2.80 -24.26 20.24
N GLY A 134 -2.55 -24.04 21.54
CA GLY A 134 -2.31 -25.06 22.55
C GLY A 134 -0.84 -25.28 22.90
N PHE A 135 0.09 -24.50 22.33
CA PHE A 135 1.52 -24.57 22.64
C PHE A 135 1.88 -23.64 23.80
N VAL A 136 1.12 -23.68 24.89
CA VAL A 136 1.36 -22.82 26.05
C VAL A 136 2.60 -23.31 26.79
N GLN A 137 3.64 -22.47 26.87
CA GLN A 137 4.82 -22.72 27.71
C GLN A 137 4.82 -21.79 28.92
N THR A 138 4.42 -20.53 28.74
CA THR A 138 4.19 -19.58 29.83
C THR A 138 2.68 -19.38 29.98
N PRO A 139 2.10 -19.73 31.15
CA PRO A 139 0.68 -19.53 31.39
C PRO A 139 0.31 -18.04 31.41
N ALA A 140 -0.96 -17.74 31.16
CA ALA A 140 -1.47 -16.37 31.27
C ALA A 140 -1.38 -15.90 32.74
N THR A 141 -1.00 -14.64 32.93
CA THR A 141 -1.03 -13.97 34.23
C THR A 141 -2.01 -12.80 34.17
N ALA A 142 -2.32 -12.18 35.31
CA ALA A 142 -3.26 -11.06 35.39
C ALA A 142 -2.91 -9.88 34.44
N THR A 143 -1.64 -9.74 34.04
CA THR A 143 -1.15 -8.66 33.18
C THR A 143 -0.65 -9.13 31.82
N LYS A 144 -0.43 -10.43 31.58
CA LYS A 144 0.16 -10.94 30.33
C LYS A 144 -0.60 -12.14 29.79
N ALA A 145 -0.88 -12.12 28.50
CA ALA A 145 -1.43 -13.27 27.79
C ALA A 145 -0.48 -14.48 27.85
N ALA A 146 -1.04 -15.68 27.76
CA ALA A 146 -0.27 -16.91 27.64
C ALA A 146 0.65 -16.85 26.41
N ARG A 147 1.83 -17.48 26.50
CA ARG A 147 2.85 -17.45 25.44
C ARG A 147 3.42 -18.85 25.19
N SER A 148 3.72 -19.13 23.93
CA SER A 148 4.52 -20.27 23.51
C SER A 148 6.00 -19.99 23.63
N SER A 149 6.82 -21.02 23.39
CA SER A 149 8.25 -20.84 23.26
C SER A 149 8.60 -19.96 22.05
N PRO A 150 9.78 -19.30 22.07
CA PRO A 150 10.27 -18.52 20.94
C PRO A 150 10.44 -19.35 19.66
N GLU A 151 10.86 -20.61 19.80
CA GLU A 151 11.07 -21.54 18.67
C GLU A 151 9.76 -21.82 17.95
N ILE A 152 8.69 -22.08 18.72
CA ILE A 152 7.34 -22.29 18.17
C ILE A 152 6.85 -21.02 17.47
N ALA A 153 7.08 -19.85 18.05
CA ALA A 153 6.67 -18.58 17.46
C ALA A 153 7.33 -18.33 16.10
N VAL A 154 8.65 -18.58 15.99
CA VAL A 154 9.41 -18.43 14.74
C VAL A 154 8.93 -19.42 13.67
N HIS A 155 8.68 -20.68 14.07
CA HIS A 155 8.21 -21.70 13.13
C HIS A 155 6.80 -21.39 12.62
N LEU A 156 5.91 -20.93 13.50
CA LEU A 156 4.57 -20.48 13.13
C LEU A 156 4.61 -19.30 12.15
N GLU A 157 5.46 -18.31 12.41
CA GLU A 157 5.62 -17.17 11.52
C GLU A 157 6.06 -17.61 10.12
N ARG A 158 7.06 -18.49 10.03
CA ARG A 158 7.55 -19.02 8.75
C ARG A 158 6.46 -19.81 8.03
N ALA A 159 5.83 -20.76 8.71
CA ALA A 159 4.79 -21.60 8.10
C ALA A 159 3.58 -20.77 7.63
N TYR A 160 3.23 -19.71 8.35
CA TYR A 160 2.20 -18.77 7.93
C TYR A 160 2.60 -17.97 6.69
N LYS A 161 3.84 -17.44 6.64
CA LYS A 161 4.36 -16.72 5.46
C LYS A 161 4.28 -17.56 4.20
N ASP A 162 4.69 -18.82 4.31
CA ASP A 162 4.78 -19.72 3.15
C ASP A 162 3.41 -20.13 2.61
N ARG A 163 2.38 -20.23 3.48
CA ARG A 163 1.11 -20.88 3.12
C ARG A 163 -0.12 -19.99 3.19
N LEU A 164 -0.16 -18.99 4.06
CA LEU A 164 -1.34 -18.16 4.32
C LEU A 164 -1.17 -16.70 3.99
N GLN A 165 0.03 -16.13 4.11
CA GLN A 165 0.20 -14.69 4.01
C GLN A 165 -0.36 -14.11 2.70
N GLN A 166 -0.09 -14.76 1.56
CA GLN A 166 -0.62 -14.30 0.28
C GLN A 166 -2.13 -14.48 0.15
N PHE A 167 -2.66 -15.59 0.66
CA PHE A 167 -4.10 -15.86 0.67
C PHE A 167 -4.84 -14.81 1.52
N ASP A 168 -4.37 -14.59 2.75
CA ASP A 168 -4.97 -13.63 3.68
C ASP A 168 -4.82 -12.20 3.18
N TYR A 169 -3.72 -11.86 2.51
CA TYR A 169 -3.58 -10.56 1.85
C TYR A 169 -4.67 -10.31 0.80
N LEU A 170 -4.93 -11.30 -0.08
CA LEU A 170 -5.97 -11.19 -1.10
C LEU A 170 -7.37 -11.10 -0.48
N TYR A 171 -7.64 -11.93 0.52
CA TYR A 171 -8.90 -11.90 1.27
C TYR A 171 -9.14 -10.53 1.92
N VAL A 172 -8.17 -10.04 2.69
CA VAL A 172 -8.27 -8.76 3.40
C VAL A 172 -8.45 -7.60 2.42
N SER A 173 -7.70 -7.60 1.31
CA SER A 173 -7.79 -6.56 0.29
C SER A 173 -9.19 -6.51 -0.35
N SER A 174 -9.75 -7.66 -0.71
CA SER A 174 -11.10 -7.77 -1.28
C SER A 174 -12.19 -7.28 -0.33
N VAL A 175 -12.07 -7.60 0.97
CA VAL A 175 -13.04 -7.14 1.97
C VAL A 175 -12.94 -5.63 2.17
N ILE A 176 -11.73 -5.07 2.27
CA ILE A 176 -11.53 -3.62 2.41
C ILE A 176 -12.11 -2.87 1.20
N GLU A 177 -11.91 -3.36 -0.02
CA GLU A 177 -12.49 -2.78 -1.23
C GLU A 177 -14.02 -2.79 -1.21
N THR A 178 -14.62 -3.89 -0.75
CA THR A 178 -16.08 -4.02 -0.62
C THR A 178 -16.63 -3.02 0.39
N VAL A 179 -15.97 -2.87 1.53
CA VAL A 179 -16.33 -1.91 2.57
C VAL A 179 -16.21 -0.47 2.06
N ARG A 180 -15.14 -0.15 1.33
CA ARG A 180 -14.93 1.15 0.68
C ARG A 180 -16.05 1.50 -0.29
N LYS A 181 -16.46 0.55 -1.13
CA LYS A 181 -17.54 0.75 -2.10
C LYS A 181 -18.86 1.12 -1.41
N ARG A 182 -19.24 0.37 -0.36
CA ARG A 182 -20.48 0.62 0.38
C ARG A 182 -20.50 1.97 1.09
N MET A 183 -19.37 2.39 1.65
CA MET A 183 -19.26 3.71 2.28
C MET A 183 -19.31 4.87 1.28
N GLY A 184 -18.85 4.67 0.04
CA GLY A 184 -18.98 5.67 -1.03
C GLY A 184 -20.41 5.86 -1.53
N GLU A 185 -21.22 4.80 -1.52
CA GLU A 185 -22.62 4.82 -1.97
C GLU A 185 -23.57 5.49 -0.97
N GLN A 186 -23.29 5.41 0.34
CA GLN A 186 -24.11 6.06 1.37
C GLN A 186 -24.02 7.59 1.40
N LYS A 187 -23.02 8.20 0.76
CA LYS A 187 -22.86 9.67 0.71
C LYS A 187 -23.69 10.32 -0.41
N LYS A 188 -24.46 9.54 -1.17
CA LYS A 188 -25.25 10.00 -2.33
C LYS A 188 -26.77 9.94 -2.12
N GLN A 189 -27.23 9.65 -0.90
CA GLN A 189 -28.63 9.80 -0.46
C GLN A 189 -28.72 10.96 0.53
#